data_AF-A0AAE9D2Z9-F1
#
_entry.id   AF-A0AAE9D2Z9-F1
#
_cell.length_a   1.000
_cell.length_b   1.000
_cell.length_c   1.000
_cell.angle_alpha   90.00
_cell.angle_beta   90.00
_cell.angle_gamma   90.00
#
_symmetry.space_group_name_H-M   'P 1'
#
loop_
_entity.id
_entity.type
_entity.pdbx_description
1 polymer ?
#
loop_
_entity_poly.entity_id
_entity_poly.type
_entity_poly.pdbx_seq_one_letter_code
_entity_poly.pdbx_strand_id
1 'polypeptide(L)'
;MQEKGIDKMQGSVPSINFERIAKNLFNPKRKDVVWEKLKTKFYSFPGHPYFSNKTRNIETVLRSTPRKTLANYLIYIFMRNLNEQTNEKTMKQEICDAHVMNIFPLAALRVYVRNHYDKENLELASEMVEEVRENLIETWLHGAS
;
A
#
# COMPACT_ATOMS: atom_id res chain seq x y z
N MET A 1 -5.94 -16.34 -7.32
CA MET A 1 -4.54 -16.78 -7.39
C MET A 1 -3.69 -15.58 -7.78
N GLN A 2 -2.67 -15.23 -7.00
CA GLN A 2 -1.76 -14.13 -7.33
C GLN A 2 -0.69 -14.66 -8.29
N GLU A 3 -0.38 -13.89 -9.33
CA GLU A 3 0.63 -14.26 -10.31
C GLU A 3 1.75 -13.21 -10.31
N LYS A 4 2.99 -13.68 -10.47
CA LYS A 4 4.16 -12.82 -10.51
C LYS A 4 4.31 -12.18 -11.89
N GLY A 5 4.79 -10.94 -11.92
CA GLY A 5 4.97 -10.15 -13.13
C GLY A 5 3.72 -9.35 -13.51
N ILE A 6 3.86 -8.49 -14.53
CA ILE A 6 2.77 -7.64 -15.03
C ILE A 6 2.09 -8.18 -16.29
N ASP A 7 2.63 -9.25 -16.90
CA ASP A 7 2.24 -9.69 -18.25
C ASP A 7 0.76 -10.06 -18.37
N LYS A 8 0.20 -10.78 -17.38
CA LYS A 8 -1.23 -11.12 -17.37
C LYS A 8 -2.12 -9.89 -17.24
N MET A 9 -1.74 -8.94 -16.38
CA MET A 9 -2.48 -7.68 -16.23
C MET A 9 -2.39 -6.85 -17.51
N GLN A 10 -1.20 -6.81 -18.12
CA GLN A 10 -0.94 -6.15 -19.40
C GLN A 10 -1.76 -6.76 -20.54
N GLY A 11 -1.91 -8.09 -20.59
CA GLY A 11 -2.77 -8.77 -21.55
C GLY A 11 -4.26 -8.54 -21.30
N SER A 12 -4.67 -8.32 -20.04
CA SER A 12 -6.08 -8.06 -19.69
C SER A 12 -6.52 -6.62 -20.00
N VAL A 13 -5.60 -5.66 -19.88
CA VAL A 13 -5.85 -4.23 -20.14
C VAL A 13 -4.74 -3.67 -21.05
N PRO A 14 -4.76 -4.00 -22.36
CA PRO A 14 -3.74 -3.56 -23.30
C PRO A 14 -3.72 -2.04 -23.53
N SER A 15 -4.80 -1.32 -23.21
CA SER A 15 -4.84 0.15 -23.35
C SER A 15 -3.95 0.89 -22.33
N ILE A 16 -3.47 0.21 -21.29
CA ILE A 16 -2.56 0.78 -20.28
C ILE A 16 -1.16 0.22 -20.48
N ASN A 17 -0.15 1.08 -20.50
CA ASN A 17 1.26 0.66 -20.44
C ASN A 17 1.70 0.61 -18.97
N PHE A 18 1.53 -0.55 -18.33
CA PHE A 18 1.83 -0.71 -16.89
C PHE A 18 3.32 -0.59 -16.60
N GLU A 19 4.19 -1.09 -17.50
CA GLU A 19 5.65 -0.93 -17.36
C GLU A 19 6.03 0.55 -17.29
N ARG A 20 5.53 1.37 -18.21
CA ARG A 20 5.84 2.80 -18.26
C ARG A 20 5.37 3.51 -16.99
N ILE A 21 4.16 3.19 -16.52
CA ILE A 21 3.62 3.75 -15.28
C ILE A 21 4.52 3.37 -14.09
N ALA A 22 4.85 2.08 -13.95
CA ALA A 22 5.71 1.61 -12.88
C ALA A 22 7.11 2.25 -12.92
N LYS A 23 7.74 2.32 -14.09
CA LYS A 23 9.05 2.96 -14.28
C LYS A 23 9.06 4.44 -13.90
N ASN A 24 7.95 5.15 -14.12
CA ASN A 24 7.82 6.56 -13.76
C ASN A 24 7.72 6.79 -12.24
N LEU A 25 7.48 5.74 -11.44
CA LEU A 25 7.52 5.82 -9.97
C LEU A 25 8.94 5.68 -9.42
N PHE A 26 9.90 5.23 -10.23
CA PHE A 26 11.28 5.06 -9.81
C PHE A 26 12.08 6.35 -9.97
N ASN A 27 13.23 6.41 -9.29
CA ASN A 27 14.20 7.47 -9.53
C ASN A 27 14.55 7.52 -11.04
N PRO A 28 14.34 8.65 -11.73
CA PRO A 28 14.55 8.75 -13.18
C PRO A 28 15.94 8.32 -13.64
N LYS A 29 16.97 8.54 -12.82
CA LYS A 29 18.37 8.19 -13.12
C LYS A 29 18.67 6.70 -13.02
N ARG A 30 17.79 5.91 -12.41
CA ARG A 30 18.00 4.47 -12.13
C ARG A 30 16.84 3.58 -12.56
N LYS A 31 15.81 4.15 -13.21
CA LYS A 31 14.54 3.46 -13.47
C LYS A 31 14.69 2.13 -14.20
N ASP A 32 15.60 2.02 -15.17
CA ASP A 32 15.78 0.78 -15.95
C ASP A 32 16.51 -0.30 -15.13
N VAL A 33 17.54 0.09 -14.36
CA VAL A 33 18.23 -0.81 -13.42
C VAL A 33 17.27 -1.34 -12.34
N VAL A 34 16.40 -0.46 -11.82
CA VAL A 34 15.39 -0.82 -10.83
C VAL A 34 14.33 -1.73 -11.47
N TRP A 35 13.88 -1.42 -12.68
CA TRP A 35 12.92 -2.25 -13.42
C TRP A 35 13.41 -3.67 -13.60
N GLU A 36 14.64 -3.87 -14.06
CA GLU A 36 15.21 -5.21 -14.26
C GLU A 36 15.21 -6.05 -12.97
N LYS A 37 15.40 -5.41 -11.82
CA LYS A 37 15.36 -6.08 -10.50
C LYS A 37 13.95 -6.37 -9.99
N LEU A 38 12.95 -5.61 -10.44
CA LEU A 38 11.60 -5.61 -9.86
C LEU A 38 10.51 -6.16 -10.79
N LYS A 39 10.74 -6.24 -12.10
CA LYS A 39 9.70 -6.62 -13.08
C LYS A 39 8.99 -7.94 -12.78
N THR A 40 9.68 -8.90 -12.18
CA THR A 40 9.13 -10.21 -11.75
C THR A 40 8.53 -10.22 -10.35
N LYS A 41 8.65 -9.12 -9.61
CA LYS A 41 8.16 -8.99 -8.22
C LYS A 41 6.79 -8.33 -8.12
N PHE A 42 6.29 -7.76 -9.21
CA PHE A 42 4.92 -7.27 -9.25
C PHE A 42 3.94 -8.43 -9.09
N TYR A 43 2.85 -8.18 -8.39
CA TYR A 43 1.73 -9.11 -8.32
C TYR A 43 0.63 -8.63 -9.25
N SER A 44 0.29 -9.48 -10.21
CA SER A 44 -0.92 -9.34 -11.00
C SER A 44 -2.09 -9.97 -10.25
N PHE A 45 -3.23 -9.30 -10.28
CA PHE A 45 -4.51 -9.81 -9.80
C PHE A 45 -5.43 -10.08 -10.99
N PRO A 46 -5.11 -11.08 -11.85
CA PRO A 46 -5.86 -11.31 -13.08
C PRO A 46 -7.33 -11.63 -12.80
N GLY A 47 -7.63 -12.33 -11.70
CA GLY A 47 -9.00 -12.64 -11.29
C GLY A 47 -9.80 -11.46 -10.72
N HIS A 48 -9.20 -10.27 -10.58
CA HIS A 48 -9.92 -9.12 -10.04
C HIS A 48 -10.89 -8.56 -11.10
N PRO A 49 -12.17 -8.29 -10.77
CA PRO A 49 -13.20 -7.90 -11.75
C PRO A 49 -12.83 -6.68 -12.61
N TYR A 50 -12.09 -5.73 -12.04
CA TYR A 50 -11.60 -4.56 -12.80
C TYR A 50 -10.67 -4.90 -13.97
N PHE A 51 -10.02 -6.07 -13.98
CA PHE A 51 -9.11 -6.49 -15.05
C PHE A 51 -9.69 -7.64 -15.89
N SER A 52 -10.39 -8.61 -15.29
CA SER A 52 -10.88 -9.81 -15.99
C SER A 52 -12.34 -9.80 -16.45
N ASN A 53 -13.17 -8.87 -15.97
CA ASN A 53 -14.59 -8.89 -16.35
C ASN A 53 -14.77 -8.56 -17.84
N LYS A 54 -15.68 -9.22 -18.55
CA LYS A 54 -15.95 -8.93 -19.97
C LYS A 54 -16.69 -7.61 -20.17
N THR A 55 -17.44 -7.18 -19.16
CA THR A 55 -18.22 -5.93 -19.18
C THR A 55 -17.79 -5.06 -18.00
N ARG A 56 -17.61 -3.75 -18.21
CA ARG A 56 -17.22 -2.79 -17.15
C ARG A 56 -15.86 -3.06 -16.49
N ASN A 57 -14.96 -3.83 -17.13
CA ASN A 57 -13.54 -3.80 -16.76
C ASN A 57 -12.88 -2.50 -17.24
N ILE A 58 -11.67 -2.23 -16.76
CA ILE A 58 -10.90 -1.04 -17.10
C ILE A 58 -10.72 -0.92 -18.62
N GLU A 59 -10.38 -2.00 -19.31
CA GLU A 59 -10.20 -1.99 -20.77
C GLU A 59 -11.45 -1.54 -21.52
N THR A 60 -12.61 -2.10 -21.18
CA THR A 60 -13.88 -1.75 -21.80
C THR A 60 -14.23 -0.29 -21.52
N VAL A 61 -14.02 0.18 -20.29
CA VAL A 61 -14.26 1.58 -19.92
C VAL A 61 -13.35 2.51 -20.73
N LEU A 62 -12.05 2.21 -20.80
CA LEU A 62 -11.09 3.01 -21.56
C LEU A 62 -11.42 3.08 -23.05
N ARG A 63 -11.85 1.96 -23.64
CA ARG A 63 -12.20 1.90 -25.08
C ARG A 63 -13.55 2.54 -25.41
N SER A 64 -14.53 2.44 -24.52
CA SER A 64 -15.89 2.95 -24.76
C SER A 64 -16.09 4.40 -24.31
N THR A 65 -15.21 4.94 -23.48
CA THR A 65 -15.36 6.29 -22.93
C THR A 65 -14.59 7.32 -23.77
N PRO A 66 -15.21 8.45 -24.16
CA PRO A 66 -14.51 9.51 -24.87
C PRO A 66 -13.31 10.06 -24.08
N ARG A 67 -12.22 10.36 -24.78
CA ARG A 67 -10.98 10.92 -24.17
C ARG A 67 -11.24 12.16 -23.33
N LYS A 68 -12.15 13.04 -23.76
CA LYS A 68 -12.54 14.24 -23.01
C LYS A 68 -13.17 13.89 -21.67
N THR A 69 -14.02 12.86 -21.63
CA THR A 69 -14.64 12.38 -20.39
C THR A 69 -13.59 11.77 -19.45
N LEU A 70 -12.66 10.96 -19.97
CA LEU A 70 -11.54 10.42 -19.18
C LEU A 70 -10.64 11.54 -18.62
N ALA A 71 -10.33 12.55 -19.44
CA ALA A 71 -9.54 13.71 -19.01
C ALA A 71 -10.25 14.51 -17.91
N ASN A 72 -11.55 14.78 -18.07
CA ASN A 72 -12.35 15.46 -17.06
C ASN A 72 -12.40 14.67 -15.74
N TYR A 73 -12.51 13.34 -15.82
CA TYR A 73 -12.45 12.48 -14.64
C TYR A 73 -11.09 12.58 -13.93
N LEU A 74 -9.98 12.56 -14.67
CA LEU A 74 -8.64 12.74 -14.09
C LEU A 74 -8.46 14.12 -13.45
N ILE A 75 -8.97 15.19 -14.08
CA ILE A 75 -8.95 16.55 -13.50
C ILE A 75 -9.76 16.59 -12.21
N TYR A 76 -10.94 15.98 -12.18
CA TYR A 76 -11.75 15.88 -10.96
C TYR A 76 -11.01 15.16 -9.83
N ILE A 77 -10.36 14.02 -10.11
CA ILE A 77 -9.56 13.30 -9.11
C ILE A 77 -8.39 14.16 -8.60
N PHE A 78 -7.72 14.87 -9.50
CA PHE A 78 -6.64 15.80 -9.14
C PHE A 78 -7.15 16.92 -8.21
N MET A 79 -8.26 17.58 -8.58
CA MET A 79 -8.88 18.63 -7.76
C MET A 79 -9.34 18.11 -6.40
N ARG A 80 -9.94 16.92 -6.35
CA ARG A 80 -10.37 16.29 -5.09
C ARG A 80 -9.17 16.08 -4.16
N ASN A 81 -8.08 15.51 -4.66
CA ASN A 81 -6.87 15.26 -3.87
C ASN A 81 -6.22 16.58 -3.39
N LEU A 82 -6.25 17.65 -4.20
CA LEU A 82 -5.79 18.97 -3.76
C LEU A 82 -6.67 19.55 -2.65
N ASN A 83 -7.99 19.39 -2.74
CA ASN A 83 -8.93 19.90 -1.75
C ASN A 83 -8.87 19.13 -0.42
N GLU A 84 -8.57 17.83 -0.47
CA GLU A 84 -8.33 17.04 0.75
C GLU A 84 -7.13 17.60 1.55
N GLN A 85 -6.10 18.12 0.88
CA GLN A 85 -4.95 18.75 1.54
C GLN A 85 -5.25 20.16 2.09
N THR A 86 -6.22 20.90 1.53
CA THR A 86 -6.51 22.28 1.99
C THR A 86 -7.45 22.34 3.20
N ASN A 87 -8.16 21.25 3.50
CA ASN A 87 -9.01 21.13 4.69
C ASN A 87 -8.22 20.99 6.01
N GLU A 88 -6.88 20.88 5.95
CA GLU A 88 -6.00 20.83 7.12
C GLU A 88 -6.12 22.08 8.03
N LYS A 89 -6.60 23.22 7.51
CA LYS A 89 -6.74 24.47 8.29
C LYS A 89 -7.75 24.40 9.44
N THR A 90 -8.53 23.33 9.54
CA THR A 90 -9.49 23.09 10.64
C THR A 90 -9.20 21.82 11.42
N MET A 91 -8.02 21.20 11.22
CA MET A 91 -7.65 19.99 11.94
C MET A 91 -7.48 20.28 13.43
N LYS A 92 -8.29 19.59 14.24
CA LYS A 92 -8.11 19.53 15.69
C LYS A 92 -6.73 18.95 16.00
N GLN A 93 -6.12 19.37 17.11
CA GLN A 93 -4.78 18.97 17.55
C GLN A 93 -4.55 17.44 17.48
N GLU A 94 -5.54 16.65 17.90
CA GLU A 94 -5.50 15.18 17.86
C GLU A 94 -5.25 14.62 16.45
N ILE A 95 -5.77 15.29 15.42
CA ILE A 95 -5.58 14.89 14.02
C ILE A 95 -4.15 15.21 13.58
N CYS A 96 -3.56 16.31 14.06
CA CYS A 96 -2.16 16.64 13.79
C CYS A 96 -1.21 15.61 14.41
N ASP A 97 -1.46 15.19 15.65
CA ASP A 97 -0.64 14.18 16.32
C ASP A 97 -0.68 12.84 15.57
N ALA A 98 -1.87 12.38 15.20
CA ALA A 98 -2.04 11.18 14.38
C ALA A 98 -1.37 11.32 13.00
N HIS A 99 -1.42 12.51 12.39
CA HIS A 99 -0.79 12.77 11.10
C HIS A 99 0.73 12.72 11.18
N VAL A 100 1.32 13.34 12.20
CA VAL A 100 2.77 13.28 12.47
C VAL A 100 3.22 11.85 12.74
N MET A 101 2.45 11.09 13.53
CA MET A 101 2.74 9.67 13.80
C MET A 101 2.68 8.82 12.53
N ASN A 102 1.76 9.11 11.60
CA ASN A 102 1.64 8.37 10.34
C ASN A 102 2.73 8.74 9.32
N ILE A 103 3.11 10.01 9.21
CA ILE A 103 4.11 10.48 8.23
C ILE A 103 5.53 10.24 8.74
N PHE A 104 5.78 10.46 10.04
CA PHE A 104 7.09 10.36 10.66
C PHE A 104 7.12 9.34 11.81
N PRO A 105 6.69 8.09 11.59
CA PRO A 105 6.49 7.11 12.67
C PRO A 105 7.76 6.87 13.48
N LEU A 106 8.92 6.78 12.83
CA LEU A 106 10.19 6.55 13.52
C LEU A 106 10.65 7.74 14.36
N ALA A 107 10.47 8.97 13.86
CA ALA A 107 10.86 10.17 14.59
C ALA A 107 9.92 10.38 15.78
N ALA A 108 8.62 10.22 15.56
CA ALA A 108 7.60 10.36 16.60
C ALA A 108 7.75 9.27 17.67
N LEU A 109 7.98 8.01 17.28
CA LEU A 109 8.30 6.91 18.21
C LEU A 109 9.55 7.20 19.03
N ARG A 110 10.61 7.74 18.41
CA ARG A 110 11.84 8.10 19.14
C ARG A 110 11.58 9.15 20.21
N VAL A 111 10.76 10.16 19.92
CA VAL A 111 10.37 11.19 20.90
C VAL A 111 9.52 10.56 22.01
N TYR A 112 8.55 9.72 21.66
CA TYR A 112 7.71 9.02 22.63
C TYR A 112 8.54 8.15 23.57
N VAL A 113 9.41 7.30 23.04
CA VAL A 113 10.24 6.38 23.83
C VAL A 113 11.18 7.13 24.79
N ARG A 114 11.68 8.29 24.37
CA ARG A 114 12.59 9.08 25.20
C ARG A 114 11.90 9.78 26.37
N ASN A 115 10.65 10.19 26.21
CA ASN A 115 9.96 11.06 27.16
C ASN A 115 8.87 10.36 27.97
N HIS A 116 8.32 9.25 27.45
CA HIS A 116 7.09 8.66 27.99
C HIS A 116 7.13 7.13 28.12
N TYR A 117 8.17 6.46 27.60
CA TYR A 117 8.28 5.00 27.72
C TYR A 117 9.25 4.62 28.84
N ASP A 118 8.73 3.90 29.82
CA ASP A 118 9.56 3.22 30.79
C ASP A 118 10.17 1.97 30.15
N LYS A 119 11.50 1.88 30.20
CA LYS A 119 12.23 0.77 29.57
C LYS A 119 12.11 -0.51 30.36
N GLU A 120 11.83 -0.45 31.66
CA GLU A 120 11.63 -1.64 32.49
C GLU A 120 10.39 -2.43 32.04
N ASN A 121 9.37 -1.73 31.51
CA ASN A 121 8.19 -2.37 30.92
C ASN A 121 8.52 -3.25 29.71
N LEU A 122 9.66 -3.04 29.04
CA LEU A 122 10.06 -3.89 27.92
C LEU A 122 10.44 -5.30 28.39
N GLU A 123 11.14 -5.40 29.52
CA GLU A 123 11.57 -6.68 30.08
C GLU A 123 10.34 -7.47 30.55
N LEU A 124 9.47 -6.84 31.33
CA LEU A 124 8.21 -7.45 31.79
C LEU A 124 7.33 -7.91 30.63
N ALA A 125 7.14 -7.08 29.60
CA ALA A 125 6.35 -7.46 28.44
C ALA A 125 7.01 -8.60 27.64
N SER A 126 8.34 -8.66 27.60
CA SER A 126 9.07 -9.73 26.92
C SER A 126 8.90 -11.06 27.64
N GLU A 127 8.99 -11.07 28.97
CA GLU A 127 8.75 -12.26 29.78
C GLU A 127 7.34 -12.80 29.58
N MET A 128 6.32 -11.92 29.60
CA MET A 128 4.93 -12.32 29.34
C MET A 128 4.74 -12.93 27.94
N VAL A 129 5.43 -12.40 26.93
CA VAL A 129 5.34 -12.93 25.56
C VAL A 129 5.98 -14.32 25.46
N GLU A 130 7.11 -14.55 26.10
CA GLU A 130 7.75 -15.87 26.12
C GLU A 130 6.89 -16.89 26.88
N GLU A 131 6.29 -16.50 28.01
CA GLU A 131 5.35 -17.37 28.75
C GLU A 131 4.15 -17.78 27.87
N VAL A 132 3.53 -16.82 27.17
CA VAL A 132 2.42 -17.12 26.25
C VAL A 132 2.88 -18.05 25.12
N ARG A 133 4.08 -17.85 24.60
CA ARG A 133 4.66 -18.68 23.53
C ARG A 133 4.90 -20.11 24.01
N GLU A 134 5.50 -20.29 25.17
CA GLU A 134 5.76 -21.62 25.77
C GLU A 134 4.44 -22.35 26.03
N ASN A 135 3.47 -21.69 26.65
CA ASN A 135 2.15 -22.25 26.90
C ASN A 135 1.43 -22.67 25.60
N LEU A 136 1.54 -21.88 24.53
CA LEU A 136 1.02 -22.27 23.23
C LEU A 136 1.74 -23.53 22.72
N ILE A 137 3.07 -23.55 22.72
CA ILE A 137 3.83 -24.71 22.25
C ILE A 137 3.43 -25.97 23.02
N GLU A 138 3.35 -25.91 24.35
CA GLU A 138 2.92 -27.04 25.19
C GLU A 138 1.49 -27.48 24.88
N THR A 139 0.54 -26.54 24.78
CA THR A 139 -0.87 -26.86 24.49
C THR A 139 -1.02 -27.50 23.10
N TRP A 140 -0.35 -26.98 22.09
CA TRP A 140 -0.46 -27.47 20.71
C TRP A 140 0.32 -28.78 20.48
N LEU A 141 1.43 -29.02 21.20
CA LEU A 141 2.20 -30.27 21.09
C LEU A 141 1.63 -31.40 21.96
N HIS A 142 1.02 -31.10 23.12
CA HIS A 142 0.41 -32.11 23.98
C HIS A 142 -1.09 -32.35 23.72
N GLY A 143 -1.78 -31.43 23.03
CA GLY A 143 -3.15 -31.64 22.56
C GLY A 143 -3.27 -32.39 21.22
N ALA A 144 -2.14 -32.74 20.59
CA ALA A 144 -2.07 -33.42 19.29
C ALA A 144 -1.71 -34.93 19.41
N SER A 145 -1.66 -35.48 20.62
CA SER A 145 -1.54 -36.92 20.92
C SER A 145 -2.88 -37.51 21.33
#